data_AF-A0A327VWI4-F1
#
_entry.id   AF-A0A327VWI4-F1
#
_cell.length_a   1.000
_cell.length_b   1.000
_cell.length_c   1.000
_cell.angle_alpha   90.00
_cell.angle_beta   90.00
_cell.angle_gamma   90.00
#
_symmetry.space_group_name_H-M   'P 1'
#
loop_
_entity.id
_entity.type
_entity.pdbx_description
1 polymer ?
#
loop_
_entity_poly.entity_id
_entity_poly.type
_entity_poly.pdbx_seq_one_letter_code
_entity_poly.pdbx_strand_id
1 'polypeptide(L)'
;MEQTNSAPEATALATSINVPLASLEMIAAQANIYDLLDDGPSLPPGWDVIKQPFKNDPATDKVVPIPTQGYIVKITVQDNDNNNVQVDVLAVGISWLKFLLYQYDGAFKMETLPTDIAGKNIPATAQVLSMYSIAYQFLRRPIWDAVTKREDPSRPLYICGHGLGAPLAQIAALDLRVGNQGPADPHTGIKPNAPTTPTPCYTFSNADFGNSEMATYYKNTITAPATVTRASAAGNDVDKWPLSPSGFSLLGTYNPVNASLNPEADDPWWERATVFYTQTLGGNPIPNDPEPVNIDTPPGFSRDMAFTLSKLSMLCYHWAQHPDSIGGDAPANYQFVKSIDSNGGTWAYIFKGDTNNSVVIVFRGEINWQEFNTYTAYTGFICPPWSPVGSAQVNIGAYTLYAGMSDAIKTELQQFSSRDLYLTGHSLGGAIANIAASDYAMSNTRAVKAIYTFGSMMSANYDFAQKFNAVLGSKSYQIRRPNDYLATGLMTIGYEPINTGVVMQGQLKYEDPDYHNLLNYMKLLDTSRL
;
A
#
# COMPACT_ATOMS: atom_id res chain seq x y z
N MET A 1 18.06 4.20 7.29
CA MET A 1 17.73 5.58 6.93
C MET A 1 16.68 6.06 7.91
N GLU A 2 17.14 6.71 8.96
CA GLU A 2 16.26 7.62 9.69
C GLU A 2 16.22 8.91 8.87
N GLN A 3 15.06 9.57 8.79
CA GLN A 3 14.99 10.92 8.22
C GLN A 3 15.95 11.82 9.03
N THR A 4 17.07 12.23 8.44
CA THR A 4 18.18 12.89 9.17
C THR A 4 17.91 14.35 9.52
N ASN A 5 16.74 14.87 9.16
CA ASN A 5 16.32 16.22 9.48
C ASN A 5 15.25 16.17 10.56
N SER A 6 15.62 16.50 11.79
CA SER A 6 14.67 16.78 12.86
C SER A 6 13.97 18.12 12.58
N ALA A 7 13.01 18.11 11.65
CA ALA A 7 12.05 19.19 11.57
C ALA A 7 11.28 19.25 12.91
N PRO A 8 10.97 20.44 13.44
CA PRO A 8 10.09 20.54 14.59
C PRO A 8 8.75 19.87 14.28
N GLU A 9 8.18 19.17 15.26
CA GLU A 9 6.93 18.44 15.09
C GLU A 9 5.83 19.35 14.53
N ALA A 10 5.24 18.96 13.41
CA ALA A 10 4.17 19.72 12.79
C ALA A 10 2.88 19.60 13.61
N THR A 11 2.21 20.70 13.90
CA THR A 11 0.90 20.71 14.57
C THR A 11 -0.23 20.94 13.57
N ALA A 12 -1.43 20.46 13.92
CA ALA A 12 -2.65 20.75 13.19
C ALA A 12 -3.08 22.22 13.36
N LEU A 13 -2.38 23.15 12.69
CA LEU A 13 -2.51 24.61 12.86
C LEU A 13 -3.85 25.22 12.40
N ALA A 14 -4.75 24.42 11.81
CA ALA A 14 -5.99 24.91 11.23
C ALA A 14 -7.15 25.03 12.25
N THR A 15 -6.91 24.70 13.52
CA THR A 15 -7.88 24.86 14.60
C THR A 15 -7.27 25.61 15.79
N SER A 16 -8.10 26.09 16.73
CA SER A 16 -7.62 26.68 17.98
C SER A 16 -7.03 25.65 18.97
N ILE A 17 -6.95 24.37 18.58
CA ILE A 17 -6.56 23.24 19.41
C ILE A 17 -5.34 22.55 18.78
N ASN A 18 -4.25 22.44 19.53
CA ASN A 18 -2.99 21.93 19.01
C ASN A 18 -2.89 20.40 19.14
N VAL A 19 -3.46 19.66 18.16
CA VAL A 19 -3.22 18.22 18.03
C VAL A 19 -1.96 17.98 17.18
N PRO A 20 -0.96 17.21 17.64
CA PRO A 20 0.23 16.95 16.83
C PRO A 20 -0.08 16.11 15.59
N LEU A 21 0.44 16.52 14.43
CA LEU A 21 0.14 15.87 13.15
C LEU A 21 0.77 14.47 13.06
N ALA A 22 1.94 14.27 13.65
CA ALA A 22 2.57 12.96 13.76
C ALA A 22 1.73 11.97 14.60
N SER A 23 1.06 12.45 15.65
CA SER A 23 0.14 11.61 16.43
C SER A 23 -1.08 11.19 15.62
N LEU A 24 -1.68 12.12 14.85
CA LEU A 24 -2.80 11.82 13.96
C LEU A 24 -2.40 10.82 12.87
N GLU A 25 -1.17 10.90 12.37
CA GLU A 25 -0.66 9.97 11.37
C GLU A 25 -0.52 8.55 11.93
N MET A 26 0.12 8.38 13.10
CA MET A 26 0.21 7.07 13.76
C MET A 26 -1.17 6.47 14.02
N ILE A 27 -2.13 7.27 14.51
CA ILE A 27 -3.52 6.86 14.72
C ILE A 27 -4.19 6.43 13.41
N ALA A 28 -4.02 7.22 12.35
CA ALA A 28 -4.56 6.90 11.03
C ALA A 28 -4.00 5.59 10.49
N ALA A 29 -2.70 5.34 10.64
CA ALA A 29 -2.04 4.13 10.18
C ALA A 29 -2.53 2.87 10.92
N GLN A 30 -2.76 2.95 12.23
CA GLN A 30 -3.31 1.83 13.00
C GLN A 30 -4.69 1.39 12.49
N ALA A 31 -5.46 2.27 11.84
CA ALA A 31 -6.75 1.87 11.27
C ALA A 31 -6.60 0.91 10.08
N ASN A 32 -5.41 0.73 9.51
CA ASN A 32 -5.15 -0.17 8.38
C ASN A 32 -4.63 -1.56 8.79
N ILE A 33 -4.28 -1.79 10.06
CA ILE A 33 -3.68 -3.08 10.47
C ILE A 33 -4.72 -4.21 10.35
N TYR A 34 -4.28 -5.40 9.93
CA TYR A 34 -5.19 -6.51 9.68
C TYR A 34 -5.95 -6.96 10.94
N ASP A 35 -5.22 -7.14 12.05
CA ASP A 35 -5.72 -7.67 13.32
C ASP A 35 -6.26 -6.60 14.28
N LEU A 36 -6.61 -5.40 13.77
CA LEU A 36 -7.10 -4.28 14.58
C LEU A 36 -8.25 -4.68 15.50
N LEU A 37 -9.14 -5.55 15.03
CA LEU A 37 -10.33 -5.98 15.76
C LEU A 37 -10.02 -6.96 16.88
N ASP A 38 -8.94 -7.71 16.74
CA ASP A 38 -8.53 -8.75 17.67
C ASP A 38 -7.60 -8.17 18.75
N ASP A 39 -6.64 -7.34 18.33
CA ASP A 39 -5.58 -6.82 19.21
C ASP A 39 -5.79 -5.35 19.64
N GLY A 40 -6.62 -4.59 18.93
CA GLY A 40 -6.76 -3.15 19.12
C GLY A 40 -5.59 -2.34 18.52
N PRO A 41 -5.71 -1.00 18.50
CA PRO A 41 -4.67 -0.14 17.95
C PRO A 41 -3.50 0.04 18.95
N SER A 42 -2.27 0.04 18.43
CA SER A 42 -1.09 0.50 19.18
C SER A 42 -1.02 2.02 19.17
N LEU A 43 -1.22 2.66 20.33
CA LEU A 43 -1.35 4.12 20.42
C LEU A 43 -0.06 4.80 20.90
N PRO A 44 0.22 6.03 20.42
CA PRO A 44 1.28 6.85 20.99
C PRO A 44 0.95 7.26 22.44
N PRO A 45 1.96 7.67 23.25
CA PRO A 45 1.74 8.03 24.66
C PRO A 45 0.67 9.12 24.85
N GLY A 46 -0.19 8.94 25.85
CA GLY A 46 -1.22 9.93 26.23
C GLY A 46 -2.57 9.78 25.51
N TRP A 47 -2.73 8.75 24.67
CA TRP A 47 -3.97 8.45 23.97
C TRP A 47 -4.70 7.26 24.60
N ASP A 48 -6.03 7.36 24.71
CA ASP A 48 -6.89 6.30 25.24
C ASP A 48 -7.95 5.87 24.20
N VAL A 49 -8.20 4.56 24.10
CA VAL A 49 -9.32 4.03 23.29
C VAL A 49 -10.65 4.31 24.00
N ILE A 50 -11.59 4.97 23.30
CA ILE A 50 -12.94 5.26 23.81
C ILE A 50 -13.97 4.29 23.24
N LYS A 51 -13.79 3.89 21.98
CA LYS A 51 -14.64 2.89 21.33
C LYS A 51 -13.79 1.77 20.80
N GLN A 52 -14.20 0.55 21.16
CA GLN A 52 -13.64 -0.67 20.62
C GLN A 52 -13.70 -0.63 19.08
N PRO A 53 -12.68 -1.16 18.39
CA PRO A 53 -12.65 -1.25 16.94
C PRO A 53 -13.96 -1.78 16.37
N PHE A 54 -14.48 -1.09 15.36
CA PHE A 54 -15.69 -1.49 14.66
C PHE A 54 -15.34 -1.84 13.21
N LYS A 55 -16.05 -2.83 12.69
CA LYS A 55 -15.98 -3.26 11.29
C LYS A 55 -17.35 -3.28 10.66
N ASN A 56 -17.36 -3.49 9.35
CA ASN A 56 -18.49 -4.08 8.67
C ASN A 56 -18.31 -5.61 8.58
N ASP A 57 -19.32 -6.39 8.98
CA ASP A 57 -19.50 -7.79 8.56
C ASP A 57 -20.58 -7.82 7.48
N PRO A 58 -20.23 -8.02 6.18
CA PRO A 58 -21.25 -8.13 5.15
C PRO A 58 -22.12 -9.37 5.37
N ALA A 59 -23.42 -9.23 5.13
CA ALA A 59 -24.28 -10.38 4.90
C ALA A 59 -23.80 -11.15 3.66
N THR A 60 -23.93 -12.47 3.68
CA THR A 60 -23.37 -13.43 2.70
C THR A 60 -23.92 -13.33 1.27
N ASP A 61 -24.82 -12.37 1.00
CA ASP A 61 -25.59 -12.26 -0.25
C ASP A 61 -25.28 -11.03 -1.12
N LYS A 62 -24.36 -10.15 -0.69
CA LYS A 62 -23.92 -8.98 -1.48
C LYS A 62 -22.51 -9.17 -2.02
N VAL A 63 -22.25 -8.54 -3.19
CA VAL A 63 -20.89 -8.37 -3.76
C VAL A 63 -19.98 -7.92 -2.62
N VAL A 64 -18.97 -8.75 -2.31
CA VAL A 64 -18.14 -8.62 -1.10
C VAL A 64 -17.63 -7.19 -1.00
N PRO A 65 -18.12 -6.35 -0.06
CA PRO A 65 -17.56 -5.02 0.08
C PRO A 65 -16.13 -5.14 0.60
N ILE A 66 -15.26 -4.23 0.15
CA ILE A 66 -13.93 -4.06 0.74
C ILE A 66 -14.12 -3.95 2.25
N PRO A 67 -13.65 -4.92 3.06
CA PRO A 67 -13.87 -4.87 4.48
C PRO A 67 -13.16 -3.65 5.07
N THR A 68 -13.95 -2.80 5.72
CA THR A 68 -13.53 -1.53 6.30
C THR A 68 -13.58 -1.60 7.81
N GLN A 69 -12.79 -0.75 8.46
CA GLN A 69 -12.73 -0.69 9.91
C GLN A 69 -12.43 0.73 10.40
N GLY A 70 -12.68 0.94 11.69
CA GLY A 70 -12.35 2.20 12.35
C GLY A 70 -12.44 2.09 13.86
N TYR A 71 -11.99 3.13 14.54
CA TYR A 71 -12.03 3.23 16.00
C TYR A 71 -12.03 4.69 16.43
N ILE A 72 -12.33 4.95 17.71
CA ILE A 72 -12.28 6.30 18.29
C ILE A 72 -11.36 6.31 19.51
N VAL A 73 -10.41 7.23 19.51
CA VAL A 73 -9.49 7.52 20.64
C VAL A 73 -9.68 8.94 21.16
N LYS A 74 -9.22 9.20 22.38
CA LYS A 74 -9.08 10.55 22.95
C LYS A 74 -7.66 10.88 23.32
N ILE A 75 -7.39 12.18 23.34
CA ILE A 75 -6.24 12.79 23.97
C ILE A 75 -6.67 14.05 24.73
N THR A 76 -5.88 14.46 25.72
CA THR A 76 -5.94 15.82 26.29
C THR A 76 -4.80 16.65 25.71
N VAL A 77 -5.13 17.75 25.04
CA VAL A 77 -4.18 18.69 24.42
C VAL A 77 -4.41 20.11 24.93
N GLN A 78 -3.48 21.02 24.67
CA GLN A 78 -3.65 22.44 24.97
C GLN A 78 -4.26 23.20 23.79
N ASP A 79 -5.23 24.06 24.06
CA ASP A 79 -5.68 25.08 23.12
C ASP A 79 -4.69 26.26 23.04
N ASN A 80 -4.98 27.23 22.16
CA ASN A 80 -4.16 28.44 22.00
C ASN A 80 -4.06 29.31 23.26
N ASP A 81 -4.97 29.13 24.22
CA ASP A 81 -5.00 29.85 25.50
C ASP A 81 -4.38 29.01 26.64
N ASN A 82 -3.72 27.88 26.30
CA ASN A 82 -3.12 26.90 27.21
C ASN A 82 -4.11 26.16 28.14
N ASN A 83 -5.40 26.13 27.80
CA ASN A 83 -6.37 25.31 28.53
C ASN A 83 -6.29 23.86 28.07
N ASN A 84 -6.48 22.94 29.01
CA ASN A 84 -6.58 21.51 28.70
C ASN A 84 -7.94 21.20 28.06
N VAL A 85 -7.92 20.70 26.83
CA VAL A 85 -9.10 20.31 26.06
C VAL A 85 -8.99 18.83 25.71
N GLN A 86 -10.06 18.08 25.96
CA GLN A 86 -10.19 16.70 25.48
C GLN A 86 -10.72 16.69 24.06
N VAL A 87 -10.06 15.90 23.21
CA VAL A 87 -10.38 15.77 21.79
C VAL A 87 -10.61 14.30 21.47
N ASP A 88 -11.64 14.01 20.69
CA ASP A 88 -11.86 12.68 20.12
C ASP A 88 -11.35 12.63 18.68
N VAL A 89 -10.75 11.50 18.28
CA VAL A 89 -10.30 11.24 16.90
C VAL A 89 -10.95 9.97 16.40
N LEU A 90 -11.70 10.09 15.30
CA LEU A 90 -12.16 8.98 14.48
C LEU A 90 -11.07 8.61 13.47
N ALA A 91 -10.55 7.39 13.57
CA ALA A 91 -9.64 6.82 12.59
C ALA A 91 -10.38 5.78 11.75
N VAL A 92 -10.21 5.81 10.43
CA VAL A 92 -10.83 4.86 9.49
C VAL A 92 -9.81 4.31 8.52
N GLY A 93 -9.96 3.02 8.19
CA GLY A 93 -8.96 2.32 7.41
C GLY A 93 -9.47 1.08 6.69
N ILE A 94 -8.58 0.56 5.84
CA ILE A 94 -8.74 -0.66 5.04
C ILE A 94 -7.39 -1.38 5.12
N SER A 95 -7.38 -2.64 5.54
CA SER A 95 -6.15 -3.42 5.46
C SER A 95 -5.88 -3.89 4.04
N TRP A 96 -4.60 -3.97 3.66
CA TRP A 96 -4.23 -4.44 2.32
C TRP A 96 -4.68 -5.86 2.04
N LEU A 97 -4.60 -6.74 3.05
CA LEU A 97 -5.14 -8.08 2.93
C LEU A 97 -6.61 -8.04 2.52
N LYS A 98 -7.43 -7.29 3.28
CA LYS A 98 -8.87 -7.11 3.04
C LYS A 98 -9.16 -6.46 1.68
N PHE A 99 -8.33 -5.51 1.25
CA PHE A 99 -8.40 -4.91 -0.07
C PHE A 99 -8.19 -5.97 -1.17
N LEU A 100 -7.11 -6.75 -1.08
CA LEU A 100 -6.74 -7.76 -2.09
C LEU A 100 -7.70 -8.94 -2.19
N LEU A 101 -8.55 -9.20 -1.19
CA LEU A 101 -9.62 -10.21 -1.27
C LEU A 101 -10.69 -9.85 -2.32
N TYR A 102 -10.75 -8.59 -2.74
CA TYR A 102 -11.71 -8.15 -3.73
C TYR A 102 -11.19 -8.41 -5.15
N GLN A 103 -12.07 -8.93 -6.01
CA GLN A 103 -11.76 -9.09 -7.43
C GLN A 103 -11.88 -7.74 -8.12
N TYR A 104 -10.76 -7.15 -8.53
CA TYR A 104 -10.77 -5.95 -9.37
C TYR A 104 -10.48 -6.32 -10.82
N ASP A 105 -11.05 -5.53 -11.72
CA ASP A 105 -10.80 -5.55 -13.16
C ASP A 105 -9.75 -4.51 -13.59
N GLY A 106 -9.08 -3.88 -12.61
CA GLY A 106 -8.09 -2.83 -12.82
C GLY A 106 -8.65 -1.50 -13.32
N ALA A 107 -9.97 -1.33 -13.36
CA ALA A 107 -10.61 -0.13 -13.90
C ALA A 107 -10.81 0.96 -12.83
N PHE A 108 -10.65 2.22 -13.24
CA PHE A 108 -10.98 3.41 -12.44
C PHE A 108 -12.46 3.78 -12.60
N LYS A 109 -13.35 2.95 -12.05
CA LYS A 109 -14.81 3.19 -12.11
C LYS A 109 -15.19 4.35 -11.20
N MET A 110 -15.92 5.32 -11.74
CA MET A 110 -16.33 6.54 -11.06
C MET A 110 -17.85 6.59 -10.88
N GLU A 111 -18.30 7.08 -9.73
CA GLU A 111 -19.72 7.31 -9.44
C GLU A 111 -19.94 8.53 -8.54
N THR A 112 -21.14 9.08 -8.59
CA THR A 112 -21.57 10.13 -7.64
C THR A 112 -21.90 9.50 -6.30
N LEU A 113 -21.42 10.12 -5.22
CA LEU A 113 -21.76 9.69 -3.86
C LEU A 113 -23.29 9.75 -3.64
N PRO A 114 -23.87 8.80 -2.88
CA PRO A 114 -25.28 8.86 -2.48
C PRO A 114 -25.66 10.21 -1.84
N THR A 115 -26.86 10.71 -2.16
CA THR A 115 -27.33 12.03 -1.69
C THR A 115 -27.53 12.12 -0.18
N ASP A 116 -27.68 11.00 0.52
CA ASP A 116 -27.74 10.94 1.97
C ASP A 116 -26.36 11.10 2.63
N ILE A 117 -25.28 10.79 1.91
CA ILE A 117 -23.89 11.06 2.30
C ILE A 117 -23.49 12.47 1.87
N ALA A 118 -23.54 12.76 0.56
CA ALA A 118 -23.03 14.01 0.02
C ALA A 118 -23.96 15.21 0.24
N GLY A 119 -25.27 14.97 0.34
CA GLY A 119 -26.31 16.01 0.36
C GLY A 119 -27.05 16.12 -0.97
N LYS A 120 -28.26 16.69 -0.93
CA LYS A 120 -29.15 16.80 -2.11
C LYS A 120 -28.64 17.68 -3.24
N ASN A 121 -27.66 18.54 -2.96
CA ASN A 121 -27.13 19.52 -3.90
C ASN A 121 -25.85 19.05 -4.59
N ILE A 122 -25.42 17.80 -4.40
CA ILE A 122 -24.25 17.27 -5.12
C ILE A 122 -24.53 17.26 -6.63
N PRO A 123 -23.64 17.80 -7.48
CA PRO A 123 -23.77 17.68 -8.92
C PRO A 123 -23.68 16.23 -9.40
N ALA A 124 -24.44 15.86 -10.43
CA ALA A 124 -24.40 14.50 -11.00
C ALA A 124 -23.03 14.14 -11.60
N THR A 125 -22.22 15.14 -11.95
CA THR A 125 -20.88 14.99 -12.52
C THR A 125 -19.78 15.09 -11.46
N ALA A 126 -20.10 15.40 -10.20
CA ALA A 126 -19.17 15.26 -9.07
C ALA A 126 -19.03 13.78 -8.69
N GLN A 127 -17.91 13.16 -9.03
CA GLN A 127 -17.72 11.71 -8.89
C GLN A 127 -16.47 11.36 -8.07
N VAL A 128 -16.53 10.21 -7.41
CA VAL A 128 -15.46 9.53 -6.71
C VAL A 128 -15.27 8.12 -7.25
N LEU A 129 -14.15 7.47 -6.95
CA LEU A 129 -13.99 6.04 -7.26
C LEU A 129 -15.08 5.22 -6.58
N SER A 130 -15.79 4.42 -7.37
CA SER A 130 -16.89 3.55 -6.92
C SER A 130 -16.47 2.65 -5.76
N MET A 131 -15.22 2.18 -5.75
CA MET A 131 -14.73 1.33 -4.66
C MET A 131 -14.82 2.03 -3.29
N TYR A 132 -14.48 3.31 -3.20
CA TYR A 132 -14.49 4.05 -1.94
C TYR A 132 -15.91 4.48 -1.56
N SER A 133 -16.75 4.82 -2.54
CA SER A 133 -18.17 5.07 -2.30
C SER A 133 -18.87 3.83 -1.73
N ILE A 134 -18.68 2.66 -2.35
CA ILE A 134 -19.22 1.39 -1.87
C ILE A 134 -18.67 1.08 -0.48
N ALA A 135 -17.34 1.07 -0.31
CA ALA A 135 -16.70 0.78 0.97
C ALA A 135 -17.20 1.68 2.11
N TYR A 136 -17.37 2.98 1.85
CA TYR A 136 -17.90 3.92 2.83
C TYR A 136 -19.38 3.65 3.18
N GLN A 137 -20.23 3.35 2.19
CA GLN A 137 -21.65 3.04 2.44
C GLN A 137 -21.82 1.88 3.44
N PHE A 138 -20.93 0.89 3.39
CA PHE A 138 -20.91 -0.20 4.36
C PHE A 138 -20.37 0.21 5.74
N LEU A 139 -19.35 1.08 5.78
CA LEU A 139 -18.80 1.58 7.04
C LEU A 139 -19.69 2.64 7.72
N ARG A 140 -20.61 3.23 6.96
CA ARG A 140 -21.40 4.40 7.36
C ARG A 140 -22.13 4.19 8.68
N ARG A 141 -22.96 3.15 8.78
CA ARG A 141 -23.74 2.91 10.02
C ARG A 141 -22.84 2.67 11.24
N PRO A 142 -21.80 1.80 11.19
CA PRO A 142 -20.81 1.69 12.26
C PRO A 142 -20.20 3.02 12.70
N ILE A 143 -19.78 3.89 11.76
CA ILE A 143 -19.26 5.23 12.09
C ILE A 143 -20.29 6.06 12.84
N TRP A 144 -21.51 6.16 12.31
CA TRP A 144 -22.55 6.98 12.92
C TRP A 144 -22.94 6.47 14.31
N ASP A 145 -23.02 5.15 14.50
CA ASP A 145 -23.28 4.55 15.80
C ASP A 145 -22.13 4.83 16.78
N ALA A 146 -20.87 4.80 16.33
CA ALA A 146 -19.71 5.12 17.16
C ALA A 146 -19.67 6.61 17.56
N VAL A 147 -19.88 7.52 16.60
CA VAL A 147 -19.79 8.98 16.79
C VAL A 147 -20.94 9.54 17.64
N THR A 148 -22.16 9.01 17.47
CA THR A 148 -23.34 9.49 18.20
C THR A 148 -23.42 8.96 19.62
N LYS A 149 -22.72 7.85 19.91
CA LYS A 149 -22.65 7.21 21.23
C LYS A 149 -21.31 7.49 21.93
N ARG A 150 -20.59 8.55 21.56
CA ARG A 150 -19.37 9.01 22.25
C ARG A 150 -19.69 9.39 23.69
N GLU A 151 -18.70 9.25 24.58
CA GLU A 151 -18.83 9.56 26.01
C GLU A 151 -19.31 11.00 26.24
N ASP A 152 -18.75 11.93 25.47
CA ASP A 152 -19.07 13.35 25.53
C ASP A 152 -19.19 13.90 24.10
N PRO A 153 -20.42 14.05 23.58
CA PRO A 153 -20.65 14.60 22.25
C PRO A 153 -20.20 16.06 22.06
N SER A 154 -19.91 16.79 23.16
CA SER A 154 -19.42 18.17 23.11
C SER A 154 -17.92 18.27 22.81
N ARG A 155 -17.16 17.17 22.97
CA ARG A 155 -15.75 17.12 22.60
C ARG A 155 -15.56 17.33 21.10
N PRO A 156 -14.61 18.19 20.69
CA PRO A 156 -14.20 18.31 19.29
C PRO A 156 -13.89 16.93 18.70
N LEU A 157 -14.39 16.68 17.48
CA LEU A 157 -14.15 15.44 16.75
C LEU A 157 -13.25 15.72 15.55
N TYR A 158 -12.14 15.00 15.49
CA TYR A 158 -11.23 14.96 14.35
C TYR A 158 -11.42 13.65 13.59
N ILE A 159 -11.09 13.66 12.31
CA ILE A 159 -11.17 12.49 11.43
C ILE A 159 -9.81 12.31 10.79
N CYS A 160 -9.31 11.08 10.73
CA CYS A 160 -8.06 10.78 10.06
C CYS A 160 -8.05 9.43 9.32
N GLY A 161 -7.16 9.32 8.33
CA GLY A 161 -6.95 8.12 7.53
C GLY A 161 -5.62 8.17 6.77
N HIS A 162 -5.01 7.00 6.57
CA HIS A 162 -3.72 6.82 5.90
C HIS A 162 -3.88 5.88 4.70
N GLY A 163 -3.21 6.16 3.58
CA GLY A 163 -3.20 5.25 2.42
C GLY A 163 -4.63 4.96 1.92
N LEU A 164 -5.01 3.67 1.91
CA LEU A 164 -6.36 3.22 1.51
C LEU A 164 -7.49 3.76 2.43
N GLY A 165 -7.18 4.09 3.69
CA GLY A 165 -8.14 4.67 4.63
C GLY A 165 -8.40 6.16 4.42
N ALA A 166 -7.47 6.88 3.79
CA ALA A 166 -7.56 8.32 3.61
C ALA A 166 -8.79 8.77 2.80
N PRO A 167 -9.16 8.13 1.66
CA PRO A 167 -10.41 8.44 0.97
C PRO A 167 -11.67 8.25 1.83
N LEU A 168 -11.70 7.21 2.67
CA LEU A 168 -12.82 6.97 3.60
C LEU A 168 -12.93 8.08 4.64
N ALA A 169 -11.80 8.58 5.16
CA ALA A 169 -11.77 9.71 6.09
C ALA A 169 -12.31 10.99 5.45
N GLN A 170 -12.00 11.23 4.17
CA GLN A 170 -12.53 12.40 3.46
C GLN A 170 -14.04 12.28 3.22
N ILE A 171 -14.54 11.10 2.83
CA ILE A 171 -15.98 10.85 2.71
C ILE A 171 -16.67 10.96 4.08
N ALA A 172 -16.03 10.47 5.16
CA ALA A 172 -16.53 10.61 6.52
C ALA A 172 -16.70 12.06 6.95
N ALA A 173 -15.73 12.92 6.64
CA ALA A 173 -15.82 14.35 6.92
C ALA A 173 -16.97 15.02 6.16
N LEU A 174 -17.25 14.57 4.93
CA LEU A 174 -18.41 15.04 4.18
C LEU A 174 -19.70 14.59 4.86
N ASP A 175 -19.83 13.30 5.21
CA ASP A 175 -21.05 12.76 5.83
C ASP A 175 -21.31 13.33 7.24
N LEU A 176 -20.26 13.53 8.03
CA LEU A 176 -20.33 14.07 9.40
C LEU A 176 -20.32 15.60 9.46
N ARG A 177 -20.42 16.29 8.32
CA ARG A 177 -20.48 17.76 8.28
C ARG A 177 -21.69 18.29 9.08
N VAL A 178 -21.52 19.48 9.65
CA VAL A 178 -22.56 20.16 10.43
C VAL A 178 -23.86 20.27 9.62
N GLY A 179 -24.96 19.86 10.23
CA GLY A 179 -26.29 19.91 9.64
C GLY A 179 -26.66 18.70 8.76
N ASN A 180 -25.76 17.74 8.53
CA ASN A 180 -26.13 16.48 7.89
C ASN A 180 -26.75 15.48 8.90
N GLN A 181 -27.33 14.41 8.38
CA GLN A 181 -27.97 13.36 9.17
C GLN A 181 -27.49 11.97 8.75
N GLY A 182 -27.33 11.10 9.74
CA GLY A 182 -26.89 9.73 9.53
C GLY A 182 -27.97 8.81 8.97
N PRO A 183 -27.63 7.53 8.80
CA PRO A 183 -28.60 6.52 8.40
C PRO A 183 -29.74 6.47 9.42
N ALA A 184 -30.96 6.20 8.99
CA ALA A 184 -32.08 6.00 9.90
C ALA A 184 -31.82 4.77 10.78
N ASP A 185 -32.18 4.85 12.05
CA ASP A 185 -32.24 3.69 12.92
C ASP A 185 -33.31 2.71 12.39
N PRO A 186 -32.99 1.42 12.22
CA PRO A 186 -33.89 0.48 11.53
C PRO A 186 -35.17 0.17 12.31
N HIS A 187 -35.23 0.47 13.62
CA HIS A 187 -36.39 0.19 14.46
C HIS A 187 -37.28 1.42 14.64
N THR A 188 -36.67 2.60 14.78
CA THR A 188 -37.37 3.85 15.10
C THR A 188 -37.53 4.77 13.89
N GLY A 189 -36.76 4.57 12.82
CA GLY A 189 -36.71 5.45 11.66
C GLY A 189 -36.03 6.81 11.93
N ILE A 190 -35.60 7.07 13.16
CA ILE A 190 -34.98 8.33 13.57
C ILE A 190 -33.56 8.39 12.99
N LYS A 191 -33.21 9.54 12.39
CA LYS A 191 -31.86 9.80 11.91
C LYS A 191 -31.07 10.57 12.95
N PRO A 192 -29.87 10.13 13.33
CA PRO A 192 -29.00 10.92 14.19
C PRO A 192 -28.51 12.18 13.46
N ASN A 193 -28.34 13.27 14.19
CA ASN A 193 -27.73 14.49 13.65
C ASN A 193 -26.21 14.40 13.72
N ALA A 194 -25.54 14.98 12.73
CA ALA A 194 -24.09 15.15 12.74
C ALA A 194 -23.62 15.97 13.97
N PRO A 195 -22.32 15.91 14.32
CA PRO A 195 -21.73 16.84 15.28
C PRO A 195 -22.10 18.30 14.99
N THR A 196 -22.35 19.08 16.04
CA THR A 196 -22.73 20.49 15.92
C THR A 196 -21.54 21.40 15.66
N THR A 197 -20.32 20.91 15.87
CA THR A 197 -19.07 21.60 15.56
C THR A 197 -18.44 21.03 14.29
N PRO A 198 -17.78 21.86 13.47
CA PRO A 198 -17.02 21.37 12.32
C PRO A 198 -16.00 20.30 12.74
N THR A 199 -15.87 19.25 11.93
CA THR A 199 -14.98 18.11 12.19
C THR A 199 -13.77 18.14 11.26
N PRO A 200 -12.58 18.58 11.74
CA PRO A 200 -11.37 18.62 10.92
C PRO A 200 -11.00 17.22 10.41
N CYS A 201 -10.49 17.15 9.18
CA CYS A 201 -10.06 15.92 8.53
C CYS A 201 -8.58 16.01 8.14
N TYR A 202 -7.78 15.03 8.54
CA TYR A 202 -6.35 14.96 8.23
C TYR A 202 -6.03 13.62 7.59
N THR A 203 -5.51 13.65 6.37
CA THR A 203 -5.13 12.43 5.65
C THR A 203 -3.66 12.41 5.28
N PHE A 204 -3.12 11.20 5.14
CA PHE A 204 -1.72 10.91 4.87
C PHE A 204 -1.61 9.90 3.74
N SER A 205 -0.62 10.05 2.85
CA SER A 205 -0.43 9.17 1.67
C SER A 205 -1.74 8.92 0.90
N ASN A 206 -2.52 9.99 0.68
CA ASN A 206 -3.88 9.88 0.14
C ASN A 206 -3.89 9.93 -1.39
N ALA A 207 -4.32 8.86 -2.05
CA ALA A 207 -4.55 8.88 -3.50
C ALA A 207 -5.67 9.85 -3.91
N ASP A 208 -5.50 10.54 -5.05
CA ASP A 208 -6.58 11.34 -5.61
C ASP A 208 -7.69 10.40 -6.14
N PHE A 209 -8.86 10.46 -5.52
CA PHE A 209 -9.95 9.51 -5.80
C PHE A 209 -11.23 10.17 -6.30
N GLY A 210 -11.30 11.51 -6.33
CA GLY A 210 -12.42 12.28 -6.89
C GLY A 210 -12.01 13.03 -8.14
N ASN A 211 -12.98 13.41 -8.97
CA ASN A 211 -12.72 14.30 -10.10
C ASN A 211 -12.72 15.79 -9.68
N SER A 212 -12.40 16.69 -10.61
CA SER A 212 -12.28 18.14 -10.34
C SER A 212 -13.59 18.78 -9.83
N GLU A 213 -14.73 18.29 -10.30
CA GLU A 213 -16.03 18.77 -9.84
C GLU A 213 -16.34 18.31 -8.41
N MET A 214 -15.99 17.06 -8.07
CA MET A 214 -16.07 16.57 -6.70
C MET A 214 -15.13 17.35 -5.77
N ALA A 215 -13.90 17.65 -6.20
CA ALA A 215 -12.97 18.46 -5.42
C ALA A 215 -13.53 19.87 -5.15
N THR A 216 -14.15 20.49 -6.15
CA THR A 216 -14.80 21.80 -6.01
C THR A 216 -16.00 21.73 -5.07
N TYR A 217 -16.86 20.74 -5.26
CA TYR A 217 -18.03 20.50 -4.40
C TYR A 217 -17.61 20.29 -2.95
N TYR A 218 -16.61 19.45 -2.71
CA TYR A 218 -16.08 19.13 -1.39
C TYR A 218 -15.60 20.37 -0.64
N LYS A 219 -14.76 21.19 -1.30
CA LYS A 219 -14.21 22.44 -0.73
C LYS A 219 -15.29 23.47 -0.41
N ASN A 220 -16.37 23.51 -1.19
CA ASN A 220 -17.50 24.41 -0.94
C ASN A 220 -18.47 23.89 0.13
N THR A 221 -18.46 22.58 0.40
CA THR A 221 -19.43 21.93 1.29
C THR A 221 -18.89 21.74 2.70
N ILE A 222 -17.61 21.42 2.85
CA ILE A 222 -16.99 21.25 4.17
C ILE A 222 -16.40 22.59 4.65
N THR A 223 -16.85 23.03 5.82
CA THR A 223 -16.37 24.26 6.48
C THR A 223 -15.21 24.02 7.43
N ALA A 224 -14.99 22.77 7.86
CA ALA A 224 -13.85 22.36 8.66
C ALA A 224 -12.57 22.27 7.81
N PRO A 225 -11.38 22.41 8.42
CA PRO A 225 -10.13 22.08 7.74
C PRO A 225 -10.15 20.64 7.21
N ALA A 226 -9.81 20.46 5.94
CA ALA A 226 -9.58 19.15 5.34
C ALA A 226 -8.20 19.15 4.69
N THR A 227 -7.22 18.57 5.37
CA THR A 227 -5.81 18.60 4.99
C THR A 227 -5.39 17.26 4.41
N VAL A 228 -4.70 17.30 3.27
CA VAL A 228 -4.08 16.13 2.65
C VAL A 228 -2.57 16.27 2.69
N THR A 229 -1.94 15.47 3.53
CA THR A 229 -0.50 15.48 3.76
C THR A 229 0.19 14.46 2.86
N ARG A 230 1.21 14.91 2.11
CA ARG A 230 2.05 14.04 1.27
C ARG A 230 3.52 14.36 1.45
N ALA A 231 4.36 13.33 1.48
CA ALA A 231 5.80 13.49 1.50
C ALA A 231 6.34 14.02 0.17
N SER A 232 7.05 15.14 0.21
CA SER A 232 7.66 15.78 -0.96
C SER A 232 9.04 16.35 -0.64
N ALA A 233 9.87 16.55 -1.66
CA ALA A 233 11.20 17.12 -1.58
C ALA A 233 11.38 18.12 -2.72
N ALA A 234 11.71 19.37 -2.38
CA ALA A 234 11.92 20.46 -3.35
C ALA A 234 10.78 20.61 -4.39
N GLY A 235 9.53 20.38 -3.97
CA GLY A 235 8.35 20.49 -4.84
C GLY A 235 8.03 19.24 -5.68
N ASN A 236 8.80 18.16 -5.55
CA ASN A 236 8.52 16.86 -6.16
C ASN A 236 7.99 15.89 -5.12
N ASP A 237 6.97 15.11 -5.46
CA ASP A 237 6.48 14.05 -4.57
C ASP A 237 7.57 12.98 -4.37
N VAL A 238 7.85 12.67 -3.10
CA VAL A 238 8.72 11.57 -2.67
C VAL A 238 7.88 10.31 -2.60
N ASP A 239 6.82 10.34 -1.79
CA ASP A 239 5.78 9.33 -1.86
C ASP A 239 5.00 9.47 -3.17
N LYS A 240 5.23 8.55 -4.11
CA LYS A 240 4.56 8.50 -5.41
C LYS A 240 3.19 7.83 -5.34
N TRP A 241 2.82 7.16 -4.24
CA TRP A 241 1.52 6.52 -4.06
C TRP A 241 0.34 7.45 -4.39
N PRO A 242 0.32 8.72 -3.95
CA PRO A 242 -0.82 9.59 -4.15
C PRO A 242 -1.09 10.03 -5.58
N LEU A 243 -0.16 9.77 -6.51
CA LEU A 243 -0.29 10.14 -7.92
C LEU A 243 -1.29 9.20 -8.61
N SER A 244 -2.42 9.78 -8.98
CA SER A 244 -3.52 9.13 -9.72
C SER A 244 -3.40 9.35 -11.23
N PRO A 245 -4.14 8.57 -12.05
CA PRO A 245 -4.25 8.85 -13.48
C PRO A 245 -4.85 10.24 -13.75
N SER A 246 -4.76 10.67 -15.01
CA SER A 246 -5.40 11.91 -15.45
C SER A 246 -6.91 11.94 -15.13
N GLY A 247 -7.42 13.11 -14.78
CA GLY A 247 -8.85 13.31 -14.45
C GLY A 247 -9.21 13.21 -12.97
N PHE A 248 -8.25 12.89 -12.11
CA PHE A 248 -8.42 12.89 -10.65
C PHE A 248 -7.91 14.20 -10.04
N SER A 249 -8.44 14.56 -8.87
CA SER A 249 -8.14 15.80 -8.18
C SER A 249 -8.18 15.62 -6.66
N LEU A 250 -7.30 16.36 -5.99
CA LEU A 250 -7.22 16.41 -4.54
C LEU A 250 -8.50 16.96 -3.92
N LEU A 251 -9.10 16.20 -3.00
CA LEU A 251 -10.12 16.71 -2.08
C LEU A 251 -9.41 17.38 -0.90
N GLY A 252 -9.79 18.60 -0.54
CA GLY A 252 -9.13 19.35 0.55
C GLY A 252 -7.88 20.14 0.13
N THR A 253 -7.11 20.55 1.14
CA THR A 253 -5.93 21.42 1.04
C THR A 253 -4.65 20.60 1.08
N TYR A 254 -3.80 20.76 0.08
CA TYR A 254 -2.50 20.09 0.00
C TYR A 254 -1.55 20.62 1.09
N ASN A 255 -0.92 19.70 1.82
CA ASN A 255 0.10 19.97 2.81
C ASN A 255 1.37 19.13 2.50
N PRO A 256 2.35 19.70 1.78
CA PRO A 256 3.61 19.02 1.53
C PRO A 256 4.43 18.94 2.83
N VAL A 257 4.96 17.75 3.13
CA VAL A 257 5.93 17.57 4.22
C VAL A 257 7.30 17.23 3.65
N ASN A 258 8.32 17.95 4.10
CA ASN A 258 9.66 17.90 3.52
C ASN A 258 10.36 16.59 3.91
N ALA A 259 10.35 15.62 3.00
CA ALA A 259 10.99 14.33 3.16
C ALA A 259 12.39 14.31 2.52
N SER A 260 13.28 13.48 3.06
CA SER A 260 14.58 13.19 2.44
C SER A 260 14.47 11.94 1.58
N LEU A 261 14.96 12.04 0.34
CA LEU A 261 15.12 10.90 -0.57
C LEU A 261 16.36 10.09 -0.18
N ASN A 262 16.29 8.76 -0.34
CA ASN A 262 17.51 7.96 -0.35
C ASN A 262 18.25 8.15 -1.68
N PRO A 263 19.51 8.63 -1.68
CA PRO A 263 20.28 8.75 -2.92
C PRO A 263 20.78 7.41 -3.49
N GLU A 264 20.70 6.29 -2.76
CA GLU A 264 21.29 5.01 -3.20
C GLU A 264 20.27 4.00 -3.75
N ALA A 265 19.10 3.87 -3.12
CA ALA A 265 18.12 2.84 -3.46
C ALA A 265 16.78 3.15 -2.80
N ASP A 266 15.68 2.72 -3.41
CA ASP A 266 14.36 3.17 -2.98
C ASP A 266 13.36 2.03 -2.87
N ASP A 267 12.28 2.28 -2.15
CA ASP A 267 11.20 1.35 -1.91
C ASP A 267 9.88 2.13 -1.77
N PRO A 268 8.99 2.07 -2.78
CA PRO A 268 7.73 2.79 -2.77
C PRO A 268 6.84 2.45 -1.56
N TRP A 269 7.02 1.25 -0.98
CA TRP A 269 6.29 0.81 0.20
C TRP A 269 6.83 1.42 1.48
N TRP A 270 8.13 1.73 1.53
CA TRP A 270 8.73 2.47 2.64
C TRP A 270 8.34 3.94 2.64
N GLU A 271 8.30 4.59 1.47
CA GLU A 271 7.98 6.02 1.37
C GLU A 271 6.53 6.36 1.69
N ARG A 272 5.65 5.35 1.65
CA ARG A 272 4.25 5.45 2.13
C ARG A 272 4.04 4.86 3.53
N ALA A 273 5.08 4.31 4.15
CA ALA A 273 4.98 3.65 5.45
C ALA A 273 4.68 4.65 6.57
N THR A 274 4.03 4.17 7.62
CA THR A 274 3.74 5.02 8.79
C THR A 274 5.02 5.52 9.44
N VAL A 275 6.01 4.65 9.63
CA VAL A 275 7.31 5.00 10.22
C VAL A 275 7.97 6.16 9.47
N PHE A 276 7.91 6.12 8.14
CA PHE A 276 8.47 7.16 7.28
C PHE A 276 7.72 8.50 7.45
N TYR A 277 6.40 8.47 7.43
CA TYR A 277 5.57 9.67 7.62
C TYR A 277 5.72 10.24 9.04
N THR A 278 5.66 9.42 10.08
CA THR A 278 5.86 9.85 11.48
C THR A 278 7.19 10.58 11.63
N GLN A 279 8.29 10.00 11.12
CA GLN A 279 9.62 10.61 11.17
C GLN A 279 9.70 11.91 10.37
N THR A 280 9.11 11.93 9.16
CA THR A 280 9.07 13.13 8.29
C THR A 280 8.30 14.28 8.95
N LEU A 281 7.30 13.95 9.77
CA LEU A 281 6.51 14.91 10.55
C LEU A 281 7.20 15.38 11.83
N GLY A 282 8.42 14.89 12.13
CA GLY A 282 9.16 15.20 13.35
C GLY A 282 8.73 14.40 14.59
N GLY A 283 7.90 13.37 14.40
CA GLY A 283 7.44 12.49 15.47
C GLY A 283 8.36 11.28 15.71
N ASN A 284 8.06 10.54 16.78
CA ASN A 284 8.74 9.29 17.12
C ASN A 284 7.83 8.10 16.84
N PRO A 285 8.17 7.23 15.86
CA PRO A 285 7.41 6.01 15.61
C PRO A 285 7.35 5.11 16.84
N ILE A 286 6.24 4.38 16.99
CA ILE A 286 6.07 3.38 18.04
C ILE A 286 7.09 2.24 17.79
N PRO A 287 8.03 1.99 18.71
CA PRO A 287 9.01 0.93 18.53
C PRO A 287 8.41 -0.44 18.83
N ASN A 288 8.81 -1.45 18.06
CA ASN A 288 8.65 -2.86 18.41
C ASN A 288 9.86 -3.36 19.20
N ASP A 289 9.66 -4.47 19.91
CA ASP A 289 10.76 -5.25 20.47
C ASP A 289 11.48 -5.98 19.32
N PRO A 290 12.77 -5.70 19.05
CA PRO A 290 13.45 -6.32 17.92
C PRO A 290 13.64 -7.83 18.14
N GLU A 291 13.30 -8.62 17.13
CA GLU A 291 13.47 -10.07 17.13
C GLU A 291 14.61 -10.50 16.18
N PRO A 292 15.45 -11.48 16.57
CA PRO A 292 16.52 -11.96 15.72
C PRO A 292 15.96 -12.60 14.44
N VAL A 293 16.68 -12.38 13.33
CA VAL A 293 16.30 -12.98 12.04
C VAL A 293 16.51 -14.49 12.06
N ASN A 294 15.48 -15.23 11.67
CA ASN A 294 15.56 -16.67 11.39
C ASN A 294 14.95 -16.93 10.01
N ILE A 295 15.74 -17.49 9.10
CA ILE A 295 15.33 -17.68 7.71
C ILE A 295 15.55 -19.12 7.28
N ASP A 296 14.56 -19.68 6.59
CA ASP A 296 14.66 -21.02 6.01
C ASP A 296 15.84 -21.10 5.02
N THR A 297 16.56 -22.23 5.05
CA THR A 297 17.69 -22.49 4.15
C THR A 297 17.48 -23.75 3.31
N PRO A 298 16.50 -23.76 2.38
CA PRO A 298 16.29 -24.91 1.51
C PRO A 298 17.49 -25.13 0.57
N PRO A 299 17.67 -26.35 0.03
CA PRO A 299 18.78 -26.64 -0.88
C PRO A 299 18.90 -25.64 -2.04
N GLY A 300 20.11 -25.13 -2.25
CA GLY A 300 20.44 -24.16 -3.30
C GLY A 300 20.09 -22.70 -2.99
N PHE A 301 19.39 -22.42 -1.89
CA PHE A 301 19.15 -21.05 -1.43
C PHE A 301 20.45 -20.40 -0.94
N SER A 302 20.69 -19.16 -1.34
CA SER A 302 21.78 -18.33 -0.84
C SER A 302 21.21 -17.02 -0.28
N ARG A 303 21.41 -16.80 1.02
CA ARG A 303 21.00 -15.56 1.69
C ARG A 303 21.75 -14.34 1.13
N ASP A 304 23.05 -14.48 0.84
CA ASP A 304 23.83 -13.39 0.24
C ASP A 304 23.32 -13.02 -1.16
N MET A 305 22.96 -14.02 -1.97
CA MET A 305 22.31 -13.78 -3.27
C MET A 305 20.97 -13.07 -3.08
N ALA A 306 20.14 -13.52 -2.13
CA ALA A 306 18.87 -12.86 -1.82
C ALA A 306 19.08 -11.40 -1.39
N PHE A 307 20.08 -11.12 -0.54
CA PHE A 307 20.45 -9.76 -0.15
C PHE A 307 20.87 -8.91 -1.36
N THR A 308 21.75 -9.41 -2.22
CA THR A 308 22.18 -8.70 -3.43
C THR A 308 21.03 -8.43 -4.40
N LEU A 309 20.15 -9.41 -4.61
CA LEU A 309 19.01 -9.26 -5.53
C LEU A 309 17.97 -8.27 -4.96
N SER A 310 17.77 -8.22 -3.64
CA SER A 310 16.92 -7.20 -3.01
C SER A 310 17.44 -5.78 -3.25
N LYS A 311 18.77 -5.56 -3.19
CA LYS A 311 19.39 -4.27 -3.53
C LYS A 311 19.17 -3.88 -4.98
N LEU A 312 19.33 -4.84 -5.91
CA LEU A 312 19.03 -4.58 -7.32
C LEU A 312 17.56 -4.21 -7.54
N SER A 313 16.63 -4.89 -6.87
CA SER A 313 15.20 -4.55 -6.92
C SER A 313 14.92 -3.14 -6.39
N MET A 314 15.53 -2.73 -5.27
CA MET A 314 15.39 -1.38 -4.74
C MET A 314 16.01 -0.31 -5.67
N LEU A 315 17.13 -0.62 -6.32
CA LEU A 315 17.73 0.29 -7.31
C LEU A 315 16.81 0.50 -8.52
N CYS A 316 16.16 -0.56 -9.00
CA CYS A 316 15.19 -0.47 -10.09
C CYS A 316 13.95 0.35 -9.72
N TYR A 317 13.49 0.28 -8.47
CA TYR A 317 12.47 1.20 -7.96
C TYR A 317 12.97 2.64 -7.99
N HIS A 318 14.16 2.91 -7.45
CA HIS A 318 14.75 4.25 -7.40
C HIS A 318 14.81 4.91 -8.78
N TRP A 319 15.35 4.21 -9.78
CA TRP A 319 15.42 4.73 -11.15
C TRP A 319 14.05 4.99 -11.78
N ALA A 320 13.03 4.21 -11.41
CA ALA A 320 11.67 4.40 -11.92
C ALA A 320 10.93 5.56 -11.21
N GLN A 321 11.09 5.71 -9.90
CA GLN A 321 10.42 6.75 -9.11
C GLN A 321 11.07 8.12 -9.31
N HIS A 322 12.40 8.14 -9.44
CA HIS A 322 13.21 9.36 -9.44
C HIS A 322 14.21 9.33 -10.61
N PRO A 323 13.74 9.34 -11.87
CA PRO A 323 14.61 9.29 -13.03
C PRO A 323 15.59 10.48 -13.14
N ASP A 324 15.24 11.62 -12.52
CA ASP A 324 16.07 12.82 -12.47
C ASP A 324 17.07 12.82 -11.29
N SER A 325 16.97 11.84 -10.37
CA SER A 325 17.94 11.71 -9.28
C SER A 325 19.21 11.03 -9.79
N ILE A 326 20.36 11.63 -9.52
CA ILE A 326 21.69 11.23 -10.03
C ILE A 326 22.24 10.03 -9.23
N GLY A 327 21.37 9.17 -8.70
CA GLY A 327 21.65 8.26 -7.59
C GLY A 327 21.61 6.77 -7.93
N GLY A 328 22.31 6.00 -7.09
CA GLY A 328 22.30 4.53 -7.08
C GLY A 328 23.26 3.86 -8.06
N ASP A 329 24.30 3.24 -7.51
CA ASP A 329 25.14 2.29 -8.26
C ASP A 329 24.62 0.86 -8.06
N ALA A 330 24.70 0.06 -9.11
CA ALA A 330 24.48 -1.38 -8.98
C ALA A 330 25.44 -1.95 -7.91
N PRO A 331 25.01 -2.94 -7.10
CA PRO A 331 25.90 -3.60 -6.15
C PRO A 331 27.18 -4.08 -6.84
N ALA A 332 28.30 -4.06 -6.10
CA ALA A 332 29.60 -4.48 -6.62
C ALA A 332 29.50 -5.81 -7.39
N ASN A 333 30.17 -5.88 -8.54
CA ASN A 333 30.14 -6.98 -9.51
C ASN A 333 28.88 -7.09 -10.38
N TYR A 334 27.93 -6.16 -10.28
CA TYR A 334 26.82 -6.04 -11.23
C TYR A 334 26.94 -4.78 -12.06
N GLN A 335 26.63 -4.90 -13.35
CA GLN A 335 26.63 -3.81 -14.33
C GLN A 335 25.27 -3.73 -14.97
N PHE A 336 24.67 -2.54 -14.97
CA PHE A 336 23.44 -2.29 -15.72
C PHE A 336 23.70 -2.48 -17.22
N VAL A 337 22.79 -3.17 -17.89
CA VAL A 337 22.83 -3.41 -19.34
C VAL A 337 21.72 -2.61 -20.02
N LYS A 338 20.47 -2.83 -19.61
CA LYS A 338 19.31 -2.30 -20.33
C LYS A 338 18.06 -2.26 -19.47
N SER A 339 17.26 -1.21 -19.67
CA SER A 339 15.89 -1.09 -19.19
C SER A 339 14.91 -1.45 -20.31
N ILE A 340 13.78 -2.04 -19.96
CA ILE A 340 12.76 -2.48 -20.91
C ILE A 340 11.39 -1.97 -20.45
N ASP A 341 10.71 -1.31 -21.38
CA ASP A 341 9.42 -0.69 -21.16
C ASP A 341 8.26 -1.62 -21.49
N SER A 342 7.16 -1.43 -20.78
CA SER A 342 5.86 -2.07 -21.04
C SER A 342 4.76 -1.11 -20.60
N ASN A 343 3.74 -0.93 -21.45
CA ASN A 343 2.59 -0.07 -21.18
C ASN A 343 2.93 1.36 -20.68
N GLY A 344 3.95 1.99 -21.26
CA GLY A 344 4.28 3.39 -20.97
C GLY A 344 5.14 3.62 -19.72
N GLY A 345 5.68 2.56 -19.11
CA GLY A 345 6.69 2.67 -18.05
C GLY A 345 7.79 1.62 -18.20
N THR A 346 8.94 1.85 -17.58
CA THR A 346 10.02 0.85 -17.48
C THR A 346 9.67 -0.16 -16.40
N TRP A 347 9.66 -1.47 -16.69
CA TRP A 347 9.29 -2.51 -15.72
C TRP A 347 10.37 -3.56 -15.47
N ALA A 348 11.27 -3.76 -16.43
CA ALA A 348 12.34 -4.73 -16.35
C ALA A 348 13.70 -4.09 -16.58
N TYR A 349 14.71 -4.58 -15.85
CA TYR A 349 16.08 -4.14 -15.94
C TYR A 349 16.98 -5.37 -16.03
N ILE A 350 17.95 -5.34 -16.93
CA ILE A 350 18.91 -6.42 -17.13
C ILE A 350 20.26 -5.98 -16.58
N PHE A 351 20.83 -6.83 -15.73
CA PHE A 351 22.16 -6.65 -15.18
C PHE A 351 23.05 -7.82 -15.57
N LYS A 352 24.31 -7.52 -15.88
CA LYS A 352 25.37 -8.50 -16.04
C LYS A 352 26.11 -8.59 -14.72
N GLY A 353 26.19 -9.79 -14.14
CA GLY A 353 26.93 -10.06 -12.91
C GLY A 353 28.19 -10.85 -13.18
N ASP A 354 29.34 -10.43 -12.65
CA ASP A 354 30.55 -11.26 -12.65
C ASP A 354 30.47 -12.36 -11.58
N THR A 355 29.76 -12.09 -10.48
CA THR A 355 29.35 -13.10 -9.50
C THR A 355 28.56 -14.21 -10.18
N ASN A 356 29.00 -15.46 -10.01
CA ASN A 356 28.43 -16.67 -10.61
C ASN A 356 28.30 -16.62 -12.14
N ASN A 357 29.07 -15.77 -12.84
CA ASN A 357 28.94 -15.55 -14.29
C ASN A 357 27.47 -15.37 -14.71
N SER A 358 26.78 -14.44 -14.05
CA SER A 358 25.32 -14.32 -14.10
C SER A 358 24.83 -13.24 -15.07
N VAL A 359 23.59 -13.40 -15.50
CA VAL A 359 22.73 -12.34 -16.02
C VAL A 359 21.44 -12.36 -15.20
N VAL A 360 21.02 -11.19 -14.74
CA VAL A 360 19.85 -11.02 -13.86
C VAL A 360 18.82 -10.18 -14.59
N ILE A 361 17.58 -10.66 -14.64
CA ILE A 361 16.43 -9.81 -14.94
C ILE A 361 15.77 -9.41 -13.62
N VAL A 362 15.69 -8.10 -13.39
CA VAL A 362 15.01 -7.51 -12.26
C VAL A 362 13.71 -6.91 -12.76
N PHE A 363 12.58 -7.39 -12.25
CA PHE A 363 11.27 -6.79 -12.48
C PHE A 363 10.91 -5.93 -11.28
N ARG A 364 10.68 -4.63 -11.49
CA ARG A 364 10.14 -3.78 -10.42
C ARG A 364 8.67 -4.09 -10.20
N GLY A 365 8.18 -3.83 -8.99
CA GLY A 365 6.75 -3.71 -8.75
C GLY A 365 6.22 -2.31 -9.08
N GLU A 366 5.00 -2.07 -8.64
CA GLU A 366 4.28 -0.79 -8.75
C GLU A 366 4.90 0.34 -7.91
N ILE A 367 4.88 1.55 -8.46
CA ILE A 367 5.40 2.75 -7.78
C ILE A 367 4.32 3.77 -7.39
N ASN A 368 3.12 3.70 -7.96
CA ASN A 368 2.04 4.65 -7.69
C ASN A 368 0.66 3.97 -7.69
N TRP A 369 -0.36 4.72 -7.28
CA TRP A 369 -1.75 4.23 -7.23
C TRP A 369 -2.27 3.78 -8.59
N GLN A 370 -1.90 4.49 -9.68
CA GLN A 370 -2.31 4.12 -11.03
C GLN A 370 -1.86 2.71 -11.41
N GLU A 371 -0.57 2.43 -11.22
CA GLU A 371 0.03 1.14 -11.51
C GLU A 371 -0.53 0.03 -10.61
N PHE A 372 -0.66 0.32 -9.30
CA PHE A 372 -1.23 -0.64 -8.36
C PHE A 372 -2.64 -1.05 -8.77
N ASN A 373 -3.54 -0.09 -9.03
CA ASN A 373 -4.89 -0.42 -9.43
C ASN A 373 -4.93 -1.15 -10.79
N THR A 374 -4.17 -0.68 -11.78
CA THR A 374 -4.22 -1.22 -13.15
C THR A 374 -3.66 -2.64 -13.26
N TYR A 375 -2.64 -2.99 -12.46
CA TYR A 375 -1.91 -4.25 -12.61
C TYR A 375 -1.95 -5.12 -11.36
N THR A 376 -1.72 -4.57 -10.17
CA THR A 376 -1.70 -5.35 -8.93
C THR A 376 -3.11 -5.77 -8.52
N ALA A 377 -4.06 -4.84 -8.55
CA ALA A 377 -5.45 -5.11 -8.20
C ALA A 377 -6.19 -5.89 -9.31
N TYR A 378 -5.68 -5.91 -10.55
CA TYR A 378 -6.28 -6.68 -11.64
C TYR A 378 -6.04 -8.19 -11.48
N THR A 379 -6.83 -8.81 -10.60
CA THR A 379 -6.63 -10.17 -10.06
C THR A 379 -7.30 -11.27 -10.89
N GLY A 380 -7.73 -10.98 -12.12
CA GLY A 380 -8.26 -12.00 -13.03
C GLY A 380 -7.24 -13.06 -13.43
N PHE A 381 -7.71 -14.17 -13.98
CA PHE A 381 -6.88 -15.26 -14.50
C PHE A 381 -6.79 -15.23 -16.02
N ILE A 382 -5.60 -15.52 -16.55
CA ILE A 382 -5.36 -15.70 -17.98
C ILE A 382 -4.51 -16.95 -18.23
N CYS A 383 -4.83 -17.70 -19.29
CA CYS A 383 -4.01 -18.83 -19.72
C CYS A 383 -2.84 -18.32 -20.58
N PRO A 384 -1.57 -18.44 -20.15
CA PRO A 384 -0.45 -17.98 -20.95
C PRO A 384 -0.22 -18.90 -22.16
N PRO A 385 0.41 -18.42 -23.26
CA PRO A 385 0.62 -19.19 -24.48
C PRO A 385 1.46 -20.47 -24.32
N TRP A 386 2.37 -20.48 -23.33
CA TRP A 386 3.21 -21.64 -22.98
C TRP A 386 2.58 -22.56 -21.95
N SER A 387 1.32 -22.30 -21.56
CA SER A 387 0.63 -23.12 -20.58
C SER A 387 0.46 -24.55 -21.10
N PRO A 388 0.81 -25.58 -20.31
CA PRO A 388 0.71 -26.96 -20.76
C PRO A 388 -0.73 -27.47 -20.85
N VAL A 389 -1.68 -26.82 -20.17
CA VAL A 389 -3.12 -27.14 -20.17
C VAL A 389 -3.93 -25.86 -20.04
N GLY A 390 -5.12 -25.79 -20.66
CA GLY A 390 -5.95 -24.58 -20.66
C GLY A 390 -6.43 -24.13 -19.27
N SER A 391 -6.45 -25.02 -18.29
CA SER A 391 -6.81 -24.71 -16.90
C SER A 391 -5.65 -24.14 -16.08
N ALA A 392 -4.41 -24.21 -16.55
CA ALA A 392 -3.26 -23.61 -15.88
C ALA A 392 -3.18 -22.12 -16.25
N GLN A 393 -3.51 -21.26 -15.29
CA GLN A 393 -3.67 -19.83 -15.49
C GLN A 393 -2.81 -19.02 -14.51
N VAL A 394 -2.45 -17.80 -14.93
CA VAL A 394 -1.66 -16.84 -14.17
C VAL A 394 -2.42 -15.55 -13.94
N ASN A 395 -1.92 -14.72 -13.01
CA ASN A 395 -2.45 -13.37 -12.75
C ASN A 395 -2.40 -12.52 -14.02
N ILE A 396 -3.55 -11.97 -14.42
CA ILE A 396 -3.69 -11.23 -15.68
C ILE A 396 -2.95 -9.90 -15.69
N GLY A 397 -2.92 -9.16 -14.57
CA GLY A 397 -2.19 -7.90 -14.47
C GLY A 397 -0.69 -8.09 -14.64
N ALA A 398 -0.11 -9.03 -13.89
CA ALA A 398 1.31 -9.40 -14.01
C ALA A 398 1.65 -9.98 -15.40
N TYR A 399 0.79 -10.83 -15.97
CA TYR A 399 0.98 -11.35 -17.32
C TYR A 399 0.95 -10.26 -18.38
N THR A 400 0.03 -9.30 -18.27
CA THR A 400 -0.11 -8.18 -19.23
C THR A 400 1.19 -7.39 -19.32
N LEU A 401 1.82 -7.11 -18.17
CA LEU A 401 3.11 -6.45 -18.13
C LEU A 401 4.19 -7.31 -18.78
N TYR A 402 4.33 -8.58 -18.36
CA TYR A 402 5.34 -9.49 -18.93
C TYR A 402 5.21 -9.65 -20.45
N ALA A 403 3.99 -9.89 -20.93
CA ALA A 403 3.72 -10.12 -22.35
C ALA A 403 4.18 -8.92 -23.20
N GLY A 404 4.01 -7.69 -22.71
CA GLY A 404 4.46 -6.47 -23.38
C GLY A 404 5.98 -6.33 -23.52
N MET A 405 6.77 -7.10 -22.76
CA MET A 405 8.24 -7.02 -22.76
C MET A 405 8.96 -8.34 -23.04
N SER A 406 8.25 -9.48 -23.12
CA SER A 406 8.81 -10.82 -23.40
C SER A 406 9.83 -10.81 -24.54
N ASP A 407 9.45 -10.29 -25.71
CA ASP A 407 10.26 -10.40 -26.92
C ASP A 407 11.51 -9.52 -26.85
N ALA A 408 11.40 -8.33 -26.26
CA ALA A 408 12.53 -7.44 -26.01
C ALA A 408 13.53 -8.06 -25.03
N ILE A 409 13.05 -8.68 -23.94
CA ILE A 409 13.90 -9.38 -22.97
C ILE A 409 14.59 -10.57 -23.64
N LYS A 410 13.85 -11.41 -24.36
CA LYS A 410 14.40 -12.60 -25.05
C LYS A 410 15.47 -12.21 -26.06
N THR A 411 15.24 -11.15 -26.82
CA THR A 411 16.21 -10.60 -27.78
C THR A 411 17.47 -10.13 -27.07
N GLU A 412 17.34 -9.34 -26.02
CA GLU A 412 18.49 -8.81 -25.27
C GLU A 412 19.32 -9.93 -24.63
N LEU A 413 18.67 -11.00 -24.15
CA LEU A 413 19.33 -12.13 -23.51
C LEU A 413 20.16 -13.02 -24.44
N GLN A 414 20.03 -12.90 -25.76
CA GLN A 414 20.79 -13.70 -26.72
C GLN A 414 22.31 -13.49 -26.57
N GLN A 415 22.75 -12.27 -26.25
CA GLN A 415 24.16 -11.94 -26.06
C GLN A 415 24.76 -12.52 -24.76
N PHE A 416 23.93 -13.06 -23.87
CA PHE A 416 24.32 -13.61 -22.57
C PHE A 416 24.08 -15.11 -22.47
N SER A 417 23.99 -15.84 -23.59
CA SER A 417 23.60 -17.26 -23.62
C SER A 417 24.49 -18.19 -22.78
N SER A 418 25.76 -17.82 -22.53
CA SER A 418 26.72 -18.58 -21.70
C SER A 418 26.65 -18.28 -20.20
N ARG A 419 25.75 -17.38 -19.77
CA ARG A 419 25.63 -16.93 -18.38
C ARG A 419 24.46 -17.60 -17.66
N ASP A 420 24.59 -17.77 -16.35
CA ASP A 420 23.50 -18.27 -15.51
C ASP A 420 22.39 -17.21 -15.42
N LEU A 421 21.16 -17.59 -15.79
CA LEU A 421 20.01 -16.67 -15.78
C LEU A 421 19.31 -16.68 -14.42
N TYR A 422 19.30 -15.52 -13.75
CA TYR A 422 18.54 -15.28 -12.54
C TYR A 422 17.38 -14.32 -12.83
N LEU A 423 16.27 -14.52 -12.12
CA LEU A 423 15.13 -13.63 -12.18
C LEU A 423 14.77 -13.19 -10.76
N THR A 424 14.41 -11.93 -10.60
CA THR A 424 14.05 -11.38 -9.29
C THR A 424 13.03 -10.25 -9.39
N GLY A 425 12.38 -9.96 -8.27
CA GLY A 425 11.41 -8.88 -8.14
C GLY A 425 10.75 -8.88 -6.76
N HIS A 426 10.09 -7.77 -6.47
CA HIS A 426 9.35 -7.52 -5.22
C HIS A 426 7.88 -7.22 -5.52
N SER A 427 6.96 -7.57 -4.62
CA SER A 427 5.51 -7.34 -4.80
C SER A 427 5.02 -7.89 -6.16
N LEU A 428 4.38 -7.05 -7.00
CA LEU A 428 3.99 -7.38 -8.38
C LEU A 428 5.19 -7.79 -9.25
N GLY A 429 6.37 -7.19 -9.06
CA GLY A 429 7.59 -7.55 -9.77
C GLY A 429 8.01 -9.00 -9.51
N GLY A 430 7.76 -9.52 -8.31
CA GLY A 430 7.95 -10.93 -8.00
C GLY A 430 7.01 -11.84 -8.81
N ALA A 431 5.74 -11.45 -8.95
CA ALA A 431 4.77 -12.17 -9.78
C ALA A 431 5.19 -12.17 -11.26
N ILE A 432 5.66 -11.03 -11.78
CA ILE A 432 6.18 -10.92 -13.14
C ILE A 432 7.41 -11.82 -13.33
N ALA A 433 8.35 -11.84 -12.37
CA ALA A 433 9.54 -12.68 -12.40
C ALA A 433 9.19 -14.18 -12.47
N ASN A 434 8.20 -14.61 -11.70
CA ASN A 434 7.71 -15.99 -11.69
C ASN A 434 7.07 -16.37 -13.04
N ILE A 435 6.22 -15.49 -13.60
CA ILE A 435 5.60 -15.69 -14.91
C ILE A 435 6.69 -15.74 -16.00
N ALA A 436 7.64 -14.82 -15.99
CA ALA A 436 8.75 -14.81 -16.94
C ALA A 436 9.56 -16.10 -16.87
N ALA A 437 10.00 -16.51 -15.68
CA ALA A 437 10.79 -17.72 -15.50
C ALA A 437 10.06 -18.97 -16.02
N SER A 438 8.75 -19.03 -15.83
CA SER A 438 7.92 -20.13 -16.33
C SER A 438 7.91 -20.20 -17.86
N ASP A 439 7.85 -19.07 -18.57
CA ASP A 439 7.93 -19.04 -20.03
C ASP A 439 9.29 -19.59 -20.49
N TYR A 440 10.39 -19.08 -19.92
CA TYR A 440 11.73 -19.55 -20.30
C TYR A 440 11.90 -21.05 -20.11
N ALA A 441 11.45 -21.58 -18.98
CA ALA A 441 11.65 -22.98 -18.63
C ALA A 441 10.67 -23.92 -19.33
N MET A 442 9.38 -23.58 -19.38
CA MET A 442 8.35 -24.45 -19.96
C MET A 442 8.35 -24.42 -21.49
N SER A 443 8.72 -23.29 -22.10
CA SER A 443 8.92 -23.17 -23.56
C SER A 443 10.29 -23.69 -24.01
N ASN A 444 11.14 -24.18 -23.10
CA ASN A 444 12.54 -24.56 -23.37
C ASN A 444 13.36 -23.47 -24.07
N THR A 445 13.03 -22.19 -23.85
CA THR A 445 13.74 -21.06 -24.48
C THR A 445 15.13 -20.89 -23.89
N ARG A 446 15.25 -21.01 -22.56
CA ARG A 446 16.54 -20.92 -21.85
C ARG A 446 16.43 -21.54 -20.47
N ALA A 447 17.49 -22.20 -20.01
CA ALA A 447 17.55 -22.70 -18.65
C ALA A 447 17.59 -21.53 -17.64
N VAL A 448 16.65 -21.55 -16.68
CA VAL A 448 16.65 -20.68 -15.50
C VAL A 448 17.56 -21.29 -14.44
N LYS A 449 18.46 -20.48 -13.87
CA LYS A 449 19.35 -20.88 -12.78
C LYS A 449 18.64 -20.83 -11.43
N ALA A 450 18.08 -19.67 -11.08
CA ALA A 450 17.30 -19.49 -9.87
C ALA A 450 16.38 -18.26 -9.96
N ILE A 451 15.34 -18.26 -9.13
CA ILE A 451 14.37 -17.19 -9.00
C ILE A 451 14.34 -16.79 -7.53
N TYR A 452 14.56 -15.52 -7.23
CA TYR A 452 14.48 -14.99 -5.87
C TYR A 452 13.47 -13.85 -5.86
N THR A 453 12.38 -14.00 -5.13
CA THR A 453 11.36 -12.95 -5.02
C THR A 453 11.13 -12.58 -3.56
N PHE A 454 10.72 -11.34 -3.31
CA PHE A 454 10.52 -10.78 -1.98
C PHE A 454 9.09 -10.28 -1.86
N GLY A 455 8.34 -10.72 -0.84
CA GLY A 455 6.95 -10.31 -0.66
C GLY A 455 6.10 -10.51 -1.92
N SER A 456 6.44 -11.51 -2.75
CA SER A 456 5.83 -11.65 -4.08
C SER A 456 4.33 -11.85 -3.96
N MET A 457 3.57 -11.06 -4.72
CA MET A 457 2.16 -11.37 -4.95
C MET A 457 2.05 -12.74 -5.61
N MET A 458 1.01 -13.51 -5.24
CA MET A 458 0.77 -14.81 -5.87
C MET A 458 0.36 -14.64 -7.33
N SER A 459 0.92 -15.48 -8.19
CA SER A 459 0.86 -15.27 -9.64
C SER A 459 0.15 -16.37 -10.42
N ALA A 460 -0.34 -17.42 -9.74
CA ALA A 460 -0.80 -18.64 -10.39
C ALA A 460 -2.01 -19.25 -9.68
N ASN A 461 -2.88 -19.92 -10.45
CA ASN A 461 -3.85 -20.86 -9.87
C ASN A 461 -3.21 -22.21 -9.57
N TYR A 462 -3.99 -23.14 -8.99
CA TYR A 462 -3.51 -24.48 -8.61
C TYR A 462 -2.81 -25.23 -9.74
N ASP A 463 -3.46 -25.37 -10.90
CA ASP A 463 -2.92 -26.17 -12.00
C ASP A 463 -1.59 -25.60 -12.52
N PHE A 464 -1.48 -24.28 -12.61
CA PHE A 464 -0.24 -23.64 -13.01
C PHE A 464 0.84 -23.78 -11.94
N ALA A 465 0.50 -23.60 -10.65
CA ALA A 465 1.44 -23.75 -9.54
C ALA A 465 2.04 -25.16 -9.48
N GLN A 466 1.25 -26.22 -9.70
CA GLN A 466 1.77 -27.59 -9.75
C GLN A 466 2.78 -27.78 -10.88
N LYS A 467 2.50 -27.23 -12.06
CA LYS A 467 3.41 -27.31 -13.22
C LYS A 467 4.67 -26.49 -13.00
N PHE A 468 4.54 -25.29 -12.45
CA PHE A 468 5.66 -24.47 -12.05
C PHE A 468 6.57 -25.22 -11.07
N ASN A 469 6.00 -25.83 -10.03
CA ASN A 469 6.76 -26.55 -9.00
C ASN A 469 7.50 -27.76 -9.57
N ALA A 470 6.88 -28.49 -10.50
CA ALA A 470 7.52 -29.62 -11.16
C ALA A 470 8.75 -29.21 -12.01
N VAL A 471 8.74 -28.01 -12.61
CA VAL A 471 9.80 -27.55 -13.53
C VAL A 471 10.85 -26.68 -12.82
N LEU A 472 10.41 -25.81 -11.91
CA LEU A 472 11.20 -24.73 -11.32
C LEU A 472 11.25 -24.78 -9.79
N GLY A 473 10.51 -25.69 -9.12
CA GLY A 473 10.40 -25.70 -7.65
C GLY A 473 11.75 -25.74 -6.94
N SER A 474 12.68 -26.57 -7.39
CA SER A 474 14.04 -26.68 -6.81
C SER A 474 14.96 -25.47 -7.06
N LYS A 475 14.50 -24.47 -7.82
CA LYS A 475 15.23 -23.27 -8.21
C LYS A 475 14.47 -21.99 -7.88
N SER A 476 13.28 -22.10 -7.31
CA SER A 476 12.46 -20.98 -6.92
C SER A 476 12.68 -20.75 -5.44
N TYR A 477 12.84 -19.50 -5.02
CA TYR A 477 12.98 -19.10 -3.63
C TYR A 477 12.06 -17.89 -3.44
N GLN A 478 10.90 -18.13 -2.83
CA GLN A 478 9.91 -17.11 -2.57
C GLN A 478 10.08 -16.64 -1.12
N ILE A 479 10.84 -15.56 -0.91
CA ILE A 479 11.14 -15.02 0.43
C ILE A 479 9.92 -14.25 0.92
N ARG A 480 9.38 -14.66 2.06
CA ARG A 480 8.15 -14.09 2.64
C ARG A 480 8.32 -13.89 4.13
N ARG A 481 7.78 -12.80 4.65
CA ARG A 481 7.64 -12.57 6.09
C ARG A 481 6.25 -13.02 6.54
N PRO A 482 6.08 -13.60 7.73
CA PRO A 482 4.77 -14.09 8.19
C PRO A 482 3.69 -13.01 8.26
N ASN A 483 4.08 -11.79 8.64
CA ASN A 483 3.16 -10.66 8.80
C ASN A 483 2.99 -9.84 7.51
N ASP A 484 3.67 -10.23 6.42
CA ASP A 484 3.44 -9.64 5.09
C ASP A 484 2.22 -10.31 4.45
N TYR A 485 1.04 -9.78 4.78
CA TYR A 485 -0.21 -10.30 4.28
C TYR A 485 -0.49 -9.95 2.81
N LEU A 486 0.24 -9.02 2.21
CA LEU A 486 0.11 -8.71 0.78
C LEU A 486 0.61 -9.88 -0.06
N ALA A 487 1.71 -10.52 0.36
CA ALA A 487 2.27 -11.69 -0.31
C ALA A 487 1.31 -12.90 -0.33
N THR A 488 0.36 -12.98 0.61
CA THR A 488 -0.57 -14.12 0.75
C THR A 488 -2.03 -13.78 0.46
N GLY A 489 -2.39 -12.51 0.27
CA GLY A 489 -3.79 -12.10 0.27
C GLY A 489 -4.66 -12.71 -0.83
N LEU A 490 -4.06 -13.02 -1.97
CA LEU A 490 -4.78 -13.59 -3.11
C LEU A 490 -5.18 -15.08 -2.94
N MET A 491 -4.69 -15.77 -1.91
CA MET A 491 -5.04 -17.19 -1.67
C MET A 491 -6.55 -17.42 -1.59
N THR A 492 -7.25 -16.49 -0.96
CA THR A 492 -8.68 -16.56 -0.69
C THR A 492 -9.54 -16.52 -1.95
N ILE A 493 -9.00 -16.04 -3.07
CA ILE A 493 -9.69 -15.93 -4.36
C ILE A 493 -9.14 -16.91 -5.41
N GLY A 494 -8.46 -17.98 -4.95
CA GLY A 494 -8.08 -19.12 -5.78
C GLY A 494 -6.66 -19.07 -6.36
N TYR A 495 -5.83 -18.13 -5.91
CA TYR A 495 -4.40 -18.18 -6.18
C TYR A 495 -3.71 -19.16 -5.24
N GLU A 496 -2.65 -19.81 -5.74
CA GLU A 496 -1.90 -20.80 -4.98
C GLU A 496 -0.44 -20.38 -4.83
N PRO A 497 0.19 -20.66 -3.68
CA PRO A 497 1.62 -20.55 -3.54
C PRO A 497 2.33 -21.36 -4.62
N ILE A 498 3.26 -20.73 -5.33
CA ILE A 498 4.27 -21.47 -6.06
C ILE A 498 5.43 -21.78 -5.10
N ASN A 499 5.90 -23.03 -5.15
CA ASN A 499 7.04 -23.57 -4.43
C ASN A 499 6.93 -23.56 -2.87
N THR A 500 7.86 -24.25 -2.20
CA THR A 500 8.18 -24.13 -0.78
C THR A 500 8.68 -22.71 -0.49
N GLY A 501 7.86 -21.90 0.17
CA GLY A 501 8.26 -20.56 0.60
C GLY A 501 9.53 -20.60 1.45
N VAL A 502 10.37 -19.57 1.33
CA VAL A 502 11.47 -19.29 2.25
C VAL A 502 10.90 -18.34 3.30
N VAL A 503 10.52 -18.87 4.46
CA VAL A 503 9.97 -18.05 5.54
C VAL A 503 11.12 -17.31 6.21
N MET A 504 10.99 -15.99 6.32
CA MET A 504 11.93 -15.10 7.01
C MET A 504 11.22 -14.49 8.22
N GLN A 505 11.53 -15.04 9.38
CA GLN A 505 11.16 -14.51 10.69
C GLN A 505 12.12 -13.39 11.09
N GLY A 506 11.67 -12.54 12.00
CA GLY A 506 12.43 -11.42 12.54
C GLY A 506 11.68 -10.10 12.45
N GLN A 507 11.98 -9.24 13.41
CA GLN A 507 11.29 -7.97 13.61
C GLN A 507 12.32 -6.86 13.86
N LEU A 508 12.21 -5.78 13.11
CA LEU A 508 13.02 -4.58 13.35
C LEU A 508 12.34 -3.69 14.40
N LYS A 509 13.14 -2.84 15.06
CA LYS A 509 12.63 -1.83 16.00
C LYS A 509 11.54 -0.96 15.37
N TYR A 510 11.67 -0.63 14.09
CA TYR A 510 10.68 0.14 13.35
C TYR A 510 10.20 -0.70 12.17
N GLU A 511 8.99 -1.24 12.31
CA GLU A 511 8.28 -1.93 11.23
C GLU A 511 7.15 -1.07 10.72
N ASP A 512 6.93 -1.16 9.42
CA ASP A 512 5.66 -0.77 8.86
C ASP A 512 4.62 -1.86 9.21
N PRO A 513 3.38 -1.50 9.59
CA PRO A 513 2.37 -2.47 10.01
C PRO A 513 2.04 -3.54 8.97
N ASP A 514 2.34 -3.31 7.70
CA ASP A 514 2.09 -4.25 6.61
C ASP A 514 3.27 -5.21 6.36
N TYR A 515 4.43 -4.97 6.98
CA TYR A 515 5.68 -5.77 6.88
C TYR A 515 6.23 -5.97 5.45
N HIS A 516 5.59 -5.36 4.45
CA HIS A 516 5.77 -5.64 3.03
C HIS A 516 6.95 -4.90 2.40
N ASN A 517 7.39 -3.79 2.98
CA ASN A 517 8.45 -2.95 2.39
C ASN A 517 9.77 -3.73 2.19
N LEU A 518 10.30 -3.70 0.96
CA LEU A 518 11.54 -4.35 0.53
C LEU A 518 12.77 -3.88 1.32
N LEU A 519 12.78 -2.64 1.80
CA LEU A 519 13.86 -2.11 2.64
C LEU A 519 14.04 -2.95 3.90
N ASN A 520 12.96 -3.35 4.57
CA ASN A 520 13.04 -4.18 5.77
C ASN A 520 13.39 -5.64 5.43
N TYR A 521 12.92 -6.17 4.30
CA TYR A 521 13.41 -7.45 3.78
C TYR A 521 14.93 -7.44 3.60
N MET A 522 15.48 -6.41 2.95
CA MET A 522 16.92 -6.26 2.73
C MET A 522 17.69 -6.17 4.05
N LYS A 523 17.22 -5.36 5.01
CA LYS A 523 17.88 -5.22 6.33
C LYS A 523 17.94 -6.54 7.08
N LEU A 524 16.89 -7.35 7.03
CA LEU A 524 16.86 -8.67 7.66
C LEU A 524 17.75 -9.68 6.93
N LEU A 525 17.89 -9.57 5.61
CA LEU A 525 18.79 -10.41 4.82
C LEU A 525 20.28 -10.08 5.03
N ASP A 526 20.61 -8.88 5.50
CA ASP A 526 21.98 -8.41 5.70
C ASP A 526 22.76 -9.28 6.71
N THR A 527 23.70 -10.07 6.20
CA THR A 527 24.55 -10.97 6.99
C THR A 527 25.71 -10.23 7.68
N SER A 528 26.01 -8.99 7.31
CA SER A 528 27.10 -8.20 7.91
C SER A 528 26.76 -7.68 9.32
N ARG A 529 25.49 -7.82 9.73
CA ARG A 529 24.96 -7.36 11.03
C ARG A 529 24.76 -8.49 12.04
N LEU A 530 25.14 -9.73 11.70
CA LEU A 530 24.99 -10.92 12.53
C LEU A 530 26.16 -11.12 13.50
#